data_AF-A0A2E7VEX1-F1
#
_entry.id   AF-A0A2E7VEX1-F1
#
_cell.length_a   1.000
_cell.length_b   1.000
_cell.length_c   1.000
_cell.angle_alpha   90.00
_cell.angle_beta   90.00
_cell.angle_gamma   90.00
#
_symmetry.space_group_name_H-M   'P 1'
#
loop_
_entity.id
_entity.type
_entity.pdbx_description
1 polymer ?
#
loop_
_entity_poly.entity_id
_entity_poly.type
_entity_poly.pdbx_seq_one_letter_code
_entity_poly.pdbx_strand_id
1 'polypeptide(L)'
;MFATEENASAVPATIELNFPRNCLSPLQFLDTSQESSNIQSMGLIVCPACGDGGVSSMATACPQCGHPMASAVAVPWNFPPEKPGNRLSSSYVALTIFGIIGSILGIILLVGGAQGWGMSSQRRSSEWSNDYYYTPANEGLIIFGGIIIALGIISCIVGSIFYLVWLYKAWKVASRRPEDPSPGQAVGFLFIPFFNFYWVFRAVPGLSAALHRNLRQVNPSWSGGTAGHGLGIATAVISVIPYVNLLSPIFYLIWVPTANRAKNELLVLDEQRRLFAEEEGQIS
;
A
#
# COMPACT_ATOMS: atom_id res chain seq x y z
N MET A 1 59.74 17.28 14.52
CA MET A 1 59.32 17.14 15.93
C MET A 1 57.90 17.68 16.00
N PHE A 2 56.83 16.91 16.08
CA PHE A 2 56.59 15.57 16.63
C PHE A 2 55.91 14.67 15.59
N ALA A 3 56.26 13.39 15.64
CA ALA A 3 55.63 12.27 14.97
C ALA A 3 54.95 11.39 16.02
N THR A 4 53.80 10.82 15.68
CA THR A 4 53.21 9.56 16.20
C THR A 4 52.12 9.19 15.17
N GLU A 5 52.21 8.13 14.35
CA GLU A 5 51.95 6.70 14.71
C GLU A 5 50.66 6.55 15.53
N GLU A 6 49.78 5.57 15.40
CA GLU A 6 49.53 4.39 14.57
C GLU A 6 48.22 3.85 15.19
N ASN A 7 47.28 3.28 14.41
CA ASN A 7 46.85 1.89 14.59
C ASN A 7 45.50 1.59 13.93
N ALA A 8 45.59 0.61 13.03
CA ALA A 8 44.52 -0.21 12.53
C ALA A 8 43.96 -1.10 13.66
N SER A 9 42.66 -1.37 13.61
CA SER A 9 42.11 -2.58 14.22
C SER A 9 41.04 -3.16 13.31
N ALA A 10 41.37 -4.36 12.83
CA ALA A 10 40.54 -5.24 12.05
C ALA A 10 39.41 -5.81 12.91
N VAL A 11 38.20 -5.92 12.33
CA VAL A 11 37.08 -6.66 12.91
C VAL A 11 37.03 -8.04 12.25
N PRO A 12 37.19 -9.15 13.00
CA PRO A 12 37.10 -10.49 12.46
C PRO A 12 35.72 -11.15 12.65
N ALA A 13 35.43 -12.04 11.70
CA ALA A 13 34.79 -13.35 11.84
C ALA A 13 33.31 -13.46 12.25
N THR A 14 32.51 -13.75 11.22
CA THR A 14 31.43 -14.75 11.15
C THR A 14 31.37 -15.76 12.31
N ILE A 15 30.25 -15.73 13.03
CA ILE A 15 29.80 -16.81 13.91
C ILE A 15 28.80 -17.67 13.12
N GLU A 16 29.26 -18.82 12.64
CA GLU A 16 28.39 -19.91 12.20
C GLU A 16 27.92 -20.69 13.43
N LEU A 17 26.60 -20.68 13.70
CA LEU A 17 26.00 -21.57 14.68
C LEU A 17 25.61 -22.89 14.00
N ASN A 18 26.51 -23.85 14.17
CA ASN A 18 26.37 -25.25 13.80
C ASN A 18 25.44 -25.96 14.79
N PHE A 19 24.22 -26.33 14.37
CA PHE A 19 23.31 -27.17 15.16
C PHE A 19 23.48 -28.64 14.78
N PRO A 20 23.80 -29.54 15.72
CA PRO A 20 23.99 -30.95 15.44
C PRO A 20 22.65 -31.64 15.18
N ARG A 21 22.58 -32.35 14.03
CA ARG A 21 21.63 -33.44 13.79
C ARG A 21 22.20 -34.70 14.43
N ASN A 22 21.43 -35.32 15.34
CA ASN A 22 21.03 -36.73 15.30
C ASN A 22 20.83 -37.34 16.69
N CYS A 23 19.88 -38.28 16.71
CA CYS A 23 19.69 -39.35 17.68
C CYS A 23 19.03 -38.98 19.01
N LEU A 24 17.73 -39.26 19.12
CA LEU A 24 17.18 -40.15 20.15
C LEU A 24 15.72 -40.47 19.80
N SER A 25 15.46 -41.74 19.49
CA SER A 25 14.16 -42.40 19.55
C SER A 25 14.02 -43.10 20.92
N PRO A 26 12.97 -43.91 21.17
CA PRO A 26 11.58 -43.53 21.40
C PRO A 26 11.18 -43.95 22.83
N LEU A 27 10.79 -43.02 23.69
CA LEU A 27 10.21 -43.34 24.99
C LEU A 27 8.73 -43.02 24.99
N GLN A 28 7.96 -44.10 25.03
CA GLN A 28 6.54 -44.16 25.26
C GLN A 28 6.22 -43.47 26.59
N PHE A 29 5.50 -42.35 26.52
CA PHE A 29 4.70 -41.87 27.63
C PHE A 29 3.25 -41.84 27.14
N LEU A 30 2.49 -42.83 27.61
CA LEU A 30 1.04 -42.82 27.59
C LEU A 30 0.58 -41.66 28.48
N ASP A 31 0.21 -40.54 27.87
CA ASP A 31 -0.65 -39.54 28.50
C ASP A 31 -2.00 -39.56 27.78
N THR A 32 -2.84 -40.47 28.24
CA THR A 32 -4.29 -40.37 28.11
C THR A 32 -4.77 -39.25 29.03
N SER A 33 -4.92 -38.02 28.52
CA SER A 33 -5.88 -36.99 28.98
C SER A 33 -5.42 -35.55 28.67
N GLN A 34 -5.49 -35.13 27.41
CA GLN A 34 -5.55 -33.69 27.11
C GLN A 34 -6.37 -33.38 25.86
N GLU A 35 -7.58 -33.92 25.86
CA GLU A 35 -8.67 -33.52 24.97
C GLU A 35 -9.53 -32.48 25.71
N SER A 36 -9.00 -31.28 25.89
CA SER A 36 -9.80 -30.16 26.38
C SER A 36 -9.18 -28.81 26.01
N SER A 37 -10.03 -27.97 25.42
CA SER A 37 -9.88 -26.51 25.25
C SER A 37 -9.17 -25.96 24.01
N ASN A 38 -9.41 -26.57 22.84
CA ASN A 38 -9.51 -25.81 21.59
C ASN A 38 -10.99 -25.57 21.26
N ILE A 39 -11.73 -25.04 22.24
CA ILE A 39 -13.07 -24.49 22.00
C ILE A 39 -12.80 -23.15 21.31
N GLN A 40 -12.60 -23.21 19.99
CA GLN A 40 -12.97 -22.09 19.14
C GLN A 40 -14.36 -21.68 19.60
N SER A 41 -14.47 -20.47 20.15
CA SER A 41 -15.74 -19.81 20.42
C SER A 41 -16.55 -19.88 19.13
N MET A 42 -17.36 -20.93 19.01
CA MET A 42 -18.24 -21.14 17.87
C MET A 42 -19.21 -19.99 17.93
N GLY A 43 -19.06 -19.03 17.01
CA GLY A 43 -19.92 -17.86 16.95
C GLY A 43 -21.34 -18.34 16.75
N LEU A 44 -22.14 -18.26 17.81
CA LEU A 44 -23.56 -18.50 17.75
C LEU A 44 -24.18 -17.40 16.89
N ILE A 45 -24.94 -17.80 15.88
CA ILE A 45 -25.64 -16.90 14.97
C ILE A 45 -27.13 -16.92 15.30
N VAL A 46 -27.76 -15.74 15.22
CA VAL A 46 -29.20 -15.59 15.46
C VAL A 46 -29.97 -16.03 14.22
N CYS A 47 -30.94 -16.92 14.38
CA CYS A 47 -31.79 -17.35 13.27
C CYS A 47 -32.70 -16.18 12.83
N PRO A 48 -32.75 -15.82 11.54
CA PRO A 48 -33.55 -14.69 11.06
C PRO A 48 -35.07 -14.92 11.12
N ALA A 49 -35.51 -16.17 11.19
CA ALA A 49 -36.94 -16.51 11.17
C ALA A 49 -37.57 -16.57 12.57
N CYS A 50 -36.88 -17.19 13.54
CA CYS A 50 -37.40 -17.31 14.90
C CYS A 50 -36.73 -16.34 15.90
N GLY A 51 -35.61 -15.70 15.52
CA GLY A 51 -34.86 -14.81 16.41
C GLY A 51 -34.03 -15.50 17.48
N ASP A 52 -33.89 -16.83 17.43
CA ASP A 52 -33.15 -17.58 18.45
C ASP A 52 -31.63 -17.44 18.26
N GLY A 53 -30.94 -16.99 19.31
CA GLY A 53 -29.52 -16.63 19.31
C GLY A 53 -28.55 -17.77 19.59
N GLY A 54 -29.04 -19.01 19.66
CA GLY A 54 -28.27 -20.18 20.10
C GLY A 54 -27.81 -21.12 19.00
N VAL A 55 -27.84 -20.71 17.72
CA VAL A 55 -27.59 -21.66 16.63
C VAL A 55 -26.12 -21.68 16.22
N SER A 56 -25.54 -22.88 16.21
CA SER A 56 -24.17 -23.11 15.70
C SER A 56 -24.06 -22.65 14.25
N SER A 57 -22.96 -21.96 13.91
CA SER A 57 -22.66 -21.53 12.55
C SER A 57 -22.49 -22.69 11.55
N MET A 58 -22.43 -23.94 12.02
CA MET A 58 -22.36 -25.14 11.19
C MET A 58 -23.68 -25.93 11.10
N ALA A 59 -24.75 -25.50 11.79
CA ALA A 59 -26.03 -26.17 11.67
C ALA A 59 -26.63 -25.89 10.28
N THR A 60 -27.05 -26.92 9.56
CA THR A 60 -27.69 -26.81 8.23
C THR A 60 -29.11 -26.23 8.32
N ALA A 61 -29.73 -26.32 9.49
CA ALA A 61 -31.06 -25.77 9.80
C ALA A 61 -31.12 -25.32 11.25
N CYS A 62 -31.97 -24.33 11.53
CA CYS A 62 -32.26 -23.91 12.89
C CYS A 62 -33.00 -25.04 13.63
N PRO A 63 -32.53 -25.46 14.82
CA PRO A 63 -33.15 -26.55 15.57
C PRO A 63 -34.56 -26.21 16.09
N GLN A 64 -34.88 -24.92 16.25
CA GLN A 64 -36.17 -24.45 16.75
C GLN A 64 -37.25 -24.43 15.65
N CYS A 65 -36.97 -23.81 14.51
CA CYS A 65 -37.98 -23.55 13.49
C CYS A 65 -37.80 -24.39 12.21
N GLY A 66 -36.73 -25.17 12.10
CA GLY A 66 -36.40 -25.93 10.89
C GLY A 66 -36.01 -25.05 9.70
N HIS A 67 -35.91 -23.73 9.86
CA HIS A 67 -35.51 -22.84 8.78
C HIS A 67 -34.09 -23.21 8.35
N PRO A 68 -33.83 -23.48 7.06
CA PRO A 68 -32.50 -23.80 6.58
C PRO A 68 -31.59 -22.64 6.93
N MET A 69 -30.55 -22.94 7.69
CA MET A 69 -29.41 -22.06 7.90
C MET A 69 -28.51 -22.34 6.70
N ALA A 70 -28.99 -21.92 5.53
CA ALA A 70 -28.21 -21.97 4.31
C ALA A 70 -26.88 -21.29 4.67
N SER A 71 -25.81 -22.07 4.70
CA SER A 71 -24.51 -21.76 5.30
C SER A 71 -23.96 -20.44 4.78
N ALA A 72 -24.49 -19.31 5.27
CA ALA A 72 -24.63 -18.04 4.53
C ALA A 72 -24.03 -18.16 3.14
N VAL A 73 -24.72 -18.87 2.21
CA VAL A 73 -24.13 -19.27 0.91
C VAL A 73 -23.54 -17.98 0.39
N ALA A 74 -22.20 -17.90 0.44
CA ALA A 74 -21.53 -16.63 0.29
C ALA A 74 -21.99 -16.16 -1.06
N VAL A 75 -22.85 -15.10 -1.08
CA VAL A 75 -23.48 -14.64 -2.31
C VAL A 75 -22.33 -14.59 -3.29
N PRO A 76 -22.33 -15.40 -4.37
CA PRO A 76 -21.17 -15.52 -5.23
C PRO A 76 -20.95 -14.12 -5.76
N TRP A 77 -20.01 -13.41 -5.13
CA TRP A 77 -19.73 -12.02 -5.43
C TRP A 77 -19.09 -12.09 -6.79
N ASN A 78 -19.93 -11.92 -7.81
CA ASN A 78 -19.54 -12.07 -9.19
C ASN A 78 -18.76 -10.79 -9.53
N PHE A 79 -17.49 -10.78 -9.15
CA PHE A 79 -16.57 -9.75 -9.57
C PHE A 79 -16.61 -9.73 -11.09
N PRO A 80 -16.84 -8.57 -11.74
CA PRO A 80 -16.50 -8.48 -13.14
C PRO A 80 -15.03 -8.88 -13.25
N PRO A 81 -14.68 -9.81 -14.15
CA PRO A 81 -13.37 -10.42 -14.21
C PRO A 81 -12.33 -9.33 -14.43
N GLU A 82 -11.68 -8.89 -13.36
CA GLU A 82 -10.61 -7.92 -13.44
C GLU A 82 -9.31 -8.72 -13.62
N LYS A 83 -8.74 -8.62 -14.83
CA LYS A 83 -7.49 -9.31 -15.14
C LYS A 83 -6.36 -8.77 -14.25
N PRO A 84 -5.46 -9.65 -13.75
CA PRO A 84 -4.27 -9.19 -13.03
C PRO A 84 -3.49 -8.24 -13.93
N GLY A 85 -3.17 -7.05 -13.41
CA GLY A 85 -2.60 -5.98 -14.20
C GLY A 85 -1.84 -4.97 -13.35
N ASN A 86 -0.68 -4.55 -13.85
CA ASN A 86 0.20 -3.55 -13.24
C ASN A 86 0.16 -2.19 -13.96
N ARG A 87 -0.60 -2.04 -15.05
CA ARG A 87 -0.58 -0.85 -15.91
C ARG A 87 -0.90 0.44 -15.12
N LEU A 88 -1.97 0.42 -14.33
CA LEU A 88 -2.38 1.61 -13.55
C LEU A 88 -1.37 1.97 -12.45
N SER A 89 -0.88 0.98 -11.71
CA SER A 89 0.15 1.23 -10.68
C SER A 89 1.47 1.70 -11.30
N SER A 90 1.84 1.16 -12.47
CA SER A 90 3.05 1.55 -13.19
C SER A 90 2.95 2.97 -13.73
N SER A 91 1.80 3.34 -14.32
CA SER A 91 1.56 4.71 -14.80
C SER A 91 1.57 5.72 -13.64
N TYR A 92 0.95 5.39 -12.51
CA TYR A 92 1.01 6.20 -11.29
C TYR A 92 2.46 6.44 -10.84
N VAL A 93 3.26 5.37 -10.71
CA VAL A 93 4.66 5.45 -10.28
C VAL A 93 5.49 6.31 -11.23
N ALA A 94 5.38 6.08 -12.54
CA ALA A 94 6.13 6.82 -13.55
C ALA A 94 5.82 8.32 -13.54
N LEU A 95 4.53 8.69 -13.53
CA LEU A 95 4.09 10.09 -13.52
C LEU A 95 4.50 10.81 -12.22
N THR A 96 4.39 10.12 -11.08
CA THR A 96 4.77 10.71 -9.79
C THR A 96 6.28 10.94 -9.70
N ILE A 97 7.10 9.98 -10.16
CA ILE A 97 8.57 10.15 -10.22
C ILE A 97 8.94 11.29 -11.15
N PHE A 98 8.38 11.34 -12.36
CA PHE A 98 8.62 12.41 -13.32
C PHE A 98 8.21 13.79 -12.76
N GLY A 99 7.05 13.87 -12.12
CA GLY A 99 6.56 15.09 -11.48
C GLY A 99 7.45 15.58 -10.35
N ILE A 100 7.94 14.68 -9.48
CA ILE A 100 8.85 15.03 -8.38
C ILE A 100 10.20 15.50 -8.91
N ILE A 101 10.82 14.73 -9.82
CA ILE A 101 12.12 15.09 -10.41
C ILE A 101 12.02 16.42 -11.16
N GLY A 102 10.97 16.61 -11.96
CA GLY A 102 10.71 17.85 -12.67
C GLY A 102 10.56 19.03 -11.69
N SER A 103 9.77 18.87 -10.63
CA SER A 103 9.57 19.93 -9.64
C SER A 103 10.88 20.31 -8.94
N ILE A 104 11.70 19.34 -8.54
CA ILE A 104 13.02 19.59 -7.91
C ILE A 104 13.94 20.33 -8.88
N LEU A 105 14.05 19.87 -10.13
CA LEU A 105 14.87 20.51 -11.15
C LEU A 105 14.41 21.95 -11.44
N GLY A 106 13.10 22.16 -11.55
CA GLY A 106 12.53 23.48 -11.78
C GLY A 106 12.79 24.45 -10.61
N ILE A 107 12.71 23.97 -9.35
CA ILE A 107 13.08 24.76 -8.18
C ILE A 107 14.56 25.14 -8.20
N ILE A 108 15.44 24.19 -8.53
CA ILE A 108 16.90 24.45 -8.64
C ILE A 108 17.16 25.55 -9.69
N LEU A 109 16.51 25.48 -10.86
CA LEU A 109 16.66 26.50 -11.91
C LEU A 109 16.11 27.85 -11.50
N LEU A 110 14.96 27.87 -10.81
CA LEU A 110 14.32 29.11 -10.36
C LEU A 110 15.16 29.80 -9.28
N VAL A 111 15.67 29.04 -8.29
CA VAL A 111 16.54 29.56 -7.23
C VAL A 111 17.90 29.95 -7.80
N GLY A 112 18.52 29.11 -8.62
CA GLY A 112 19.81 29.40 -9.25
C GLY A 112 19.74 30.63 -10.17
N GLY A 113 18.65 30.76 -10.92
CA GLY A 113 18.31 31.96 -11.69
C GLY A 113 18.27 33.18 -10.78
N ALA A 114 17.46 33.16 -9.71
CA ALA A 114 17.33 34.29 -8.77
C ALA A 114 18.65 34.67 -8.06
N GLN A 115 19.52 33.69 -7.77
CA GLN A 115 20.82 33.90 -7.12
C GLN A 115 21.94 34.29 -8.11
N GLY A 116 21.66 34.34 -9.41
CA GLY A 116 22.64 34.71 -10.44
C GLY A 116 23.72 33.65 -10.69
N TRP A 117 23.40 32.36 -10.49
CA TRP A 117 24.29 31.26 -10.87
C TRP A 117 24.60 31.34 -12.37
N GLY A 118 25.80 31.80 -12.72
CA GLY A 118 26.24 31.88 -14.12
C GLY A 118 26.91 33.17 -14.58
N MET A 119 27.16 34.17 -13.72
CA MET A 119 27.98 35.32 -14.11
C MET A 119 29.23 35.51 -13.24
N SER A 120 30.38 35.38 -13.91
CA SER A 120 31.62 36.03 -13.50
C SER A 120 31.45 37.54 -13.60
N SER A 121 31.73 38.28 -12.53
CA SER A 121 31.67 39.73 -12.48
C SER A 121 32.56 40.35 -13.56
N GLN A 122 31.98 40.78 -14.68
CA GLN A 122 32.71 41.58 -15.67
C GLN A 122 32.65 43.04 -15.20
N ARG A 123 33.66 43.47 -14.44
CA ARG A 123 33.87 44.88 -14.07
C ARG A 123 34.01 45.69 -15.36
N ARG A 124 32.91 46.29 -15.83
CA ARG A 124 32.95 47.31 -16.87
C ARG A 124 32.92 48.67 -16.18
N SER A 125 34.09 49.29 -16.02
CA SER A 125 34.22 50.68 -15.61
C SER A 125 33.83 51.56 -16.80
N SER A 126 32.59 52.04 -16.83
CA SER A 126 32.20 53.15 -17.68
C SER A 126 31.66 54.28 -16.80
N GLU A 127 32.34 55.41 -16.88
CA GLU A 127 32.38 56.48 -15.89
C GLU A 127 31.24 57.51 -16.04
N TRP A 128 30.33 57.37 -17.02
CA TRP A 128 29.41 58.47 -17.39
C TRP A 128 27.96 58.12 -17.77
N SER A 129 27.39 56.98 -17.34
CA SER A 129 25.92 56.85 -17.36
C SER A 129 25.37 55.94 -16.24
N ASN A 130 24.44 56.49 -15.46
CA ASN A 130 23.71 55.81 -14.38
C ASN A 130 22.36 55.24 -14.88
N ASP A 131 22.32 54.71 -16.09
CA ASP A 131 21.14 54.01 -16.58
C ASP A 131 21.19 52.58 -16.04
N TYR A 132 20.55 52.38 -14.88
CA TYR A 132 20.30 51.05 -14.31
C TYR A 132 19.26 50.31 -15.17
N TYR A 133 19.64 49.92 -16.39
CA TYR A 133 18.94 48.84 -17.05
C TYR A 133 19.27 47.57 -16.26
N TYR A 134 18.32 47.16 -15.41
CA TYR A 134 18.20 45.77 -15.00
C TYR A 134 18.26 44.93 -16.27
N THR A 135 19.42 44.33 -16.54
CA THR A 135 19.59 43.33 -17.58
C THR A 135 19.62 41.99 -16.87
N PRO A 136 18.47 41.39 -16.57
CA PRO A 136 18.42 40.09 -15.93
C PRO A 136 18.76 39.03 -16.97
N ALA A 137 20.05 38.79 -17.19
CA ALA A 137 20.53 37.70 -18.03
C ALA A 137 20.06 36.29 -17.56
N ASN A 138 19.39 36.23 -16.41
CA ASN A 138 18.78 35.06 -15.78
C ASN A 138 17.25 34.98 -15.93
N GLU A 139 16.57 35.93 -16.60
CA GLU A 139 15.12 35.88 -16.81
C GLU A 139 14.68 34.59 -17.49
N GLY A 140 15.45 34.12 -18.48
CA GLY A 140 15.21 32.84 -19.13
C GLY A 140 15.18 31.67 -18.16
N LEU A 141 16.16 31.56 -17.25
CA LEU A 141 16.24 30.46 -16.27
C LEU A 141 15.04 30.47 -15.31
N ILE A 142 14.59 31.65 -14.89
CA ILE A 142 13.42 31.79 -14.02
C ILE A 142 12.15 31.33 -14.75
N ILE A 143 11.97 31.78 -16.00
CA ILE A 143 10.82 31.39 -16.84
C ILE A 143 10.83 29.88 -17.11
N PHE A 144 11.96 29.32 -17.56
CA PHE A 144 12.10 27.89 -17.81
C PHE A 144 11.89 27.06 -16.53
N GLY A 145 12.44 27.50 -15.40
CA GLY A 145 12.21 26.88 -14.10
C GLY A 145 10.73 26.86 -13.73
N GLY A 146 10.03 27.98 -13.91
CA GLY A 146 8.59 28.09 -13.69
C GLY A 146 7.77 27.13 -14.57
N ILE A 147 8.10 27.01 -15.85
CA ILE A 147 7.43 26.09 -16.78
C ILE A 147 7.65 24.63 -16.35
N ILE A 148 8.87 24.26 -15.96
CA ILE A 148 9.19 22.89 -15.50
C ILE A 148 8.43 22.55 -14.21
N ILE A 149 8.35 23.50 -13.26
CA ILE A 149 7.54 23.31 -12.04
C ILE A 149 6.06 23.10 -12.40
N ALA A 150 5.50 23.92 -13.28
CA ALA A 150 4.12 23.80 -13.71
C ALA A 150 3.82 22.42 -14.35
N LEU A 151 4.70 21.95 -15.23
CA LEU A 151 4.60 20.61 -15.82
C LEU A 151 4.74 19.49 -14.78
N GLY A 152 5.63 19.67 -13.80
CA GLY A 152 5.80 18.74 -12.68
C GLY A 152 4.52 18.62 -11.84
N ILE A 153 3.89 19.75 -11.50
CA ILE A 153 2.63 19.80 -10.77
C ILE A 153 1.51 19.12 -11.56
N ILE A 154 1.37 19.43 -12.86
CA ILE A 154 0.38 18.80 -13.73
C ILE A 154 0.59 17.28 -13.76
N SER A 155 1.83 16.82 -13.87
CA SER A 155 2.16 15.39 -13.86
C SER A 155 1.76 14.72 -12.54
N CYS A 156 2.02 15.36 -11.39
CA CYS A 156 1.58 14.89 -10.07
C CYS A 156 0.05 14.82 -9.95
N ILE A 157 -0.69 15.79 -10.50
CA ILE A 157 -2.16 15.79 -10.52
C ILE A 157 -2.68 14.62 -11.37
N VAL A 158 -2.12 14.41 -12.56
CA VAL A 158 -2.52 13.26 -13.39
C VAL A 158 -2.18 11.94 -12.69
N GLY A 159 -1.01 11.86 -12.05
CA GLY A 159 -0.63 10.73 -11.19
C GLY A 159 -1.63 10.46 -10.07
N SER A 160 -2.08 11.49 -9.36
CA SER A 160 -3.05 11.33 -8.26
C SER A 160 -4.41 10.81 -8.76
N ILE A 161 -4.85 11.19 -9.96
CA ILE A 161 -6.05 10.61 -10.59
C ILE A 161 -5.85 9.11 -10.84
N PHE A 162 -4.71 8.70 -11.41
CA PHE A 162 -4.40 7.27 -11.61
C PHE A 162 -4.35 6.51 -10.29
N TYR A 163 -3.82 7.11 -9.24
CA TYR A 163 -3.83 6.56 -7.89
C TYR A 163 -5.26 6.32 -7.39
N LEU A 164 -6.17 7.29 -7.50
CA LEU A 164 -7.55 7.16 -7.03
C LEU A 164 -8.32 6.10 -7.83
N VAL A 165 -8.11 6.03 -9.15
CA VAL A 165 -8.69 4.97 -10.00
C VAL A 165 -8.16 3.59 -9.61
N TRP A 166 -6.86 3.48 -9.35
CA TRP A 166 -6.26 2.24 -8.85
C TRP A 166 -6.80 1.87 -7.47
N LEU A 167 -6.95 2.83 -6.57
CA LEU A 167 -7.46 2.64 -5.22
C LEU A 167 -8.91 2.13 -5.25
N TYR A 168 -9.76 2.71 -6.10
CA TYR A 168 -11.12 2.26 -6.33
C TYR A 168 -11.18 0.78 -6.75
N LYS A 169 -10.34 0.40 -7.74
CA LYS A 169 -10.26 -0.98 -8.23
C LYS A 169 -9.73 -1.93 -7.17
N ALA A 170 -8.72 -1.53 -6.41
CA ALA A 170 -8.17 -2.34 -5.35
C ALA A 170 -9.20 -2.59 -4.23
N TRP A 171 -9.95 -1.57 -3.82
CA TRP A 171 -11.05 -1.72 -2.86
C TRP A 171 -12.18 -2.58 -3.38
N LYS A 172 -12.48 -2.51 -4.68
CA LYS A 172 -13.46 -3.41 -5.30
C LYS A 172 -13.07 -4.86 -5.06
N VAL A 173 -11.82 -5.24 -5.29
CA VAL A 173 -11.33 -6.61 -5.07
C VAL A 173 -11.25 -6.99 -3.58
N ALA A 174 -10.90 -6.03 -2.72
CA ALA A 174 -10.65 -6.29 -1.30
C ALA A 174 -11.92 -6.30 -0.42
N SER A 175 -12.96 -5.55 -0.78
CA SER A 175 -14.19 -5.42 0.01
C SER A 175 -15.03 -6.69 -0.09
N ARG A 176 -14.82 -7.63 0.84
CA ARG A 176 -15.59 -8.89 0.91
C ARG A 176 -16.58 -8.91 2.07
N ARG A 177 -16.38 -8.06 3.07
CA ARG A 177 -17.20 -8.06 4.28
C ARG A 177 -18.20 -6.90 4.32
N PRO A 178 -19.34 -7.05 5.02
CA PRO A 178 -20.28 -5.96 5.22
C PRO A 178 -19.67 -4.75 5.95
N GLU A 179 -18.66 -4.97 6.81
CA GLU A 179 -17.97 -3.90 7.54
C GLU A 179 -16.92 -3.13 6.71
N ASP A 180 -16.47 -3.71 5.58
CA ASP A 180 -15.46 -3.08 4.73
C ASP A 180 -16.09 -1.87 4.00
N PRO A 181 -15.36 -0.74 3.88
CA PRO A 181 -15.87 0.41 3.16
C PRO A 181 -16.09 0.08 1.69
N SER A 182 -17.21 0.54 1.12
CA SER A 182 -17.45 0.40 -0.31
C SER A 182 -16.38 1.17 -1.10
N PRO A 183 -16.01 0.75 -2.33
CA PRO A 183 -14.95 1.41 -3.09
C PRO A 183 -15.28 2.88 -3.40
N GLY A 184 -16.57 3.21 -3.58
CA GLY A 184 -17.04 4.58 -3.72
C GLY A 184 -16.87 5.42 -2.45
N GLN A 185 -17.14 4.84 -1.26
CA GLN A 185 -16.90 5.52 0.01
C GLN A 185 -15.40 5.72 0.27
N ALA A 186 -14.61 4.68 0.02
CA ALA A 186 -13.16 4.72 0.22
C ALA A 186 -12.51 5.84 -0.60
N VAL A 187 -12.92 6.06 -1.85
CA VAL A 187 -12.35 7.13 -2.69
C VAL A 187 -13.08 8.47 -2.50
N GLY A 188 -14.41 8.46 -2.40
CA GLY A 188 -15.24 9.67 -2.31
C GLY A 188 -14.95 10.49 -1.05
N PHE A 189 -14.77 9.83 0.09
CA PHE A 189 -14.48 10.54 1.34
C PHE A 189 -13.05 11.08 1.44
N LEU A 190 -12.13 10.65 0.56
CA LEU A 190 -10.82 11.28 0.44
C LEU A 190 -10.90 12.69 -0.16
N PHE A 191 -11.97 13.03 -0.89
CA PHE A 191 -12.11 14.38 -1.48
C PHE A 191 -12.62 15.44 -0.50
N ILE A 192 -13.12 15.02 0.68
CA ILE A 192 -13.66 15.94 1.67
C ILE A 192 -12.51 16.38 2.60
N PRO A 193 -12.11 17.67 2.63
CA PRO A 193 -10.86 18.10 3.26
C PRO A 193 -10.66 17.65 4.71
N PHE A 194 -11.66 17.82 5.57
CA PHE A 194 -11.57 17.44 6.98
C PHE A 194 -11.73 15.93 7.22
N PHE A 195 -12.55 15.29 6.41
CA PHE A 195 -12.76 13.83 6.48
C PHE A 195 -11.58 13.06 5.88
N ASN A 196 -10.82 13.66 4.95
CA ASN A 196 -9.65 13.07 4.32
C ASN A 196 -8.64 12.56 5.36
N PHE A 197 -8.38 13.34 6.42
CA PHE A 197 -7.43 12.96 7.47
C PHE A 197 -7.81 11.68 8.21
N TYR A 198 -9.10 11.45 8.45
CA TYR A 198 -9.57 10.20 9.04
C TYR A 198 -9.62 9.08 7.99
N TRP A 199 -10.09 9.40 6.79
CA TRP A 199 -10.31 8.42 5.74
C TRP A 199 -9.02 7.90 5.12
N VAL A 200 -7.91 8.62 5.18
CA VAL A 200 -6.61 8.09 4.74
C VAL A 200 -6.18 6.89 5.60
N PHE A 201 -6.44 6.92 6.92
CA PHE A 201 -6.22 5.77 7.80
C PHE A 201 -7.20 4.64 7.54
N ARG A 202 -8.43 4.94 7.11
CA ARG A 202 -9.39 3.88 6.80
C ARG A 202 -9.12 3.25 5.43
N ALA A 203 -8.76 4.04 4.43
CA ALA A 203 -8.62 3.62 3.05
C ALA A 203 -7.26 2.96 2.77
N VAL A 204 -6.16 3.45 3.34
CA VAL A 204 -4.81 2.98 3.00
C VAL A 204 -4.43 1.73 3.79
N PRO A 205 -4.21 1.77 5.12
CA PRO A 205 -3.87 0.56 5.86
C PRO A 205 -5.05 -0.41 5.97
N GLY A 206 -6.29 0.08 5.91
CA GLY A 206 -7.50 -0.76 5.84
C GLY A 206 -7.54 -1.62 4.58
N LEU A 207 -7.11 -1.10 3.42
CA LEU A 207 -7.00 -1.89 2.19
C LEU A 207 -5.97 -3.00 2.35
N SER A 208 -4.78 -2.68 2.88
CA SER A 208 -3.74 -3.69 3.15
C SER A 208 -4.22 -4.76 4.13
N ALA A 209 -4.97 -4.37 5.17
CA ALA A 209 -5.56 -5.31 6.12
C ALA A 209 -6.63 -6.20 5.48
N ALA A 210 -7.51 -5.63 4.64
CA ALA A 210 -8.52 -6.39 3.90
C ALA A 210 -7.86 -7.39 2.94
N LEU A 211 -6.87 -6.95 2.15
CA LEU A 211 -6.10 -7.83 1.25
C LEU A 211 -5.40 -8.96 2.02
N HIS A 212 -4.73 -8.65 3.13
CA HIS A 212 -4.05 -9.66 3.94
C HIS A 212 -5.02 -10.69 4.52
N ARG A 213 -6.16 -10.23 5.06
CA ARG A 213 -7.21 -11.11 5.60
C ARG A 213 -7.77 -12.01 4.51
N ASN A 214 -8.10 -11.46 3.34
CA ASN A 214 -8.61 -12.23 2.22
C ASN A 214 -7.57 -13.26 1.75
N LEU A 215 -6.31 -12.87 1.56
CA LEU A 215 -5.25 -13.80 1.18
C LEU A 215 -5.10 -14.95 2.16
N ARG A 216 -5.13 -14.70 3.48
CA ARG A 216 -5.09 -15.76 4.49
C ARG A 216 -6.29 -16.70 4.47
N GLN A 217 -7.47 -16.19 4.12
CA GLN A 217 -8.67 -17.03 3.98
C GLN A 217 -8.59 -17.95 2.77
N VAL A 218 -7.95 -17.49 1.68
CA VAL A 218 -7.78 -18.27 0.47
C VAL A 218 -6.61 -19.23 0.56
N ASN A 219 -5.51 -18.79 1.16
CA ASN A 219 -4.27 -19.53 1.28
C ASN A 219 -3.73 -19.41 2.72
N PRO A 220 -4.07 -20.36 3.61
CA PRO A 220 -3.59 -20.37 4.99
C PRO A 220 -2.07 -20.47 5.13
N SER A 221 -1.38 -21.06 4.14
CA SER A 221 0.08 -21.21 4.12
C SER A 221 0.81 -20.02 3.48
N TRP A 222 0.08 -18.94 3.17
CA TRP A 222 0.67 -17.76 2.54
C TRP A 222 1.78 -17.14 3.41
N SER A 223 3.01 -17.24 2.93
CA SER A 223 4.23 -16.72 3.56
C SER A 223 4.69 -15.38 2.95
N GLY A 224 3.89 -14.76 2.08
CA GLY A 224 4.24 -13.62 1.22
C GLY A 224 4.50 -12.27 1.90
N GLY A 225 4.92 -12.26 3.17
CA GLY A 225 5.24 -11.05 3.94
C GLY A 225 4.01 -10.31 4.46
N THR A 226 4.17 -9.11 5.01
CA THR A 226 3.00 -8.26 5.32
C THR A 226 2.47 -7.64 4.05
N ALA A 227 1.14 -7.58 3.82
CA ALA A 227 0.51 -6.95 2.64
C ALA A 227 0.66 -5.41 2.58
N GLY A 228 1.78 -4.90 3.09
CA GLY A 228 2.09 -3.48 3.22
C GLY A 228 1.32 -2.77 4.34
N HIS A 229 0.78 -3.48 5.33
CA HIS A 229 -0.04 -2.84 6.37
C HIS A 229 0.76 -1.80 7.20
N GLY A 230 1.96 -2.16 7.67
CA GLY A 230 2.83 -1.22 8.38
C GLY A 230 3.24 -0.02 7.52
N LEU A 231 3.57 -0.27 6.24
CA LEU A 231 3.83 0.79 5.26
C LEU A 231 2.59 1.68 5.06
N GLY A 232 1.39 1.11 4.99
CA GLY A 232 0.15 1.85 4.83
C GLY A 232 -0.16 2.76 6.02
N ILE A 233 0.14 2.31 7.24
CA ILE A 233 0.03 3.15 8.45
C ILE A 233 1.05 4.29 8.39
N ALA A 234 2.32 3.97 8.07
CA ALA A 234 3.36 4.98 7.95
C ALA A 234 3.00 6.06 6.91
N THR A 235 2.53 5.63 5.73
CA THR A 235 2.03 6.53 4.68
C THR A 235 0.88 7.41 5.19
N ALA A 236 -0.08 6.84 5.92
CA ALA A 236 -1.20 7.60 6.47
C ALA A 236 -0.73 8.65 7.50
N VAL A 237 0.13 8.29 8.45
CA VAL A 237 0.68 9.23 9.45
C VAL A 237 1.42 10.39 8.79
N ILE A 238 2.29 10.09 7.81
CA ILE A 238 3.10 11.08 7.09
C ILE A 238 2.22 12.03 6.28
N SER A 239 1.13 11.53 5.70
CA SER A 239 0.20 12.34 4.89
C SER A 239 -0.62 13.36 5.72
N VAL A 240 -0.83 13.09 7.01
CA VAL A 240 -1.68 13.93 7.88
C VAL A 240 -0.93 15.16 8.41
N ILE A 241 0.40 15.08 8.57
CA ILE A 241 1.21 16.19 9.09
C ILE A 241 1.54 17.15 7.93
N PRO A 242 1.02 18.39 7.90
CA PRO A 242 1.10 19.25 6.71
C PRO A 242 2.52 19.47 6.17
N TYR A 243 3.50 19.66 7.05
CA TYR A 243 4.90 19.88 6.67
C TYR A 243 5.61 18.61 6.21
N VAL A 244 5.22 17.45 6.75
CA VAL A 244 5.80 16.14 6.42
C VAL A 244 5.10 15.52 5.20
N ASN A 245 3.92 16.03 4.84
CA ASN A 245 3.16 15.61 3.66
C ASN A 245 3.95 15.79 2.35
N LEU A 246 4.99 16.63 2.32
CA LEU A 246 5.91 16.72 1.18
C LEU A 246 6.63 15.39 0.90
N LEU A 247 6.85 14.56 1.92
CA LEU A 247 7.46 13.22 1.80
C LEU A 247 6.43 12.12 1.50
N SER A 248 5.14 12.39 1.69
CA SER A 248 4.04 11.44 1.47
C SER A 248 4.09 10.72 0.12
N PRO A 249 4.36 11.38 -1.03
CA PRO A 249 4.44 10.72 -2.33
C PRO A 249 5.48 9.58 -2.37
N ILE A 250 6.61 9.72 -1.66
CA ILE A 250 7.67 8.71 -1.61
C ILE A 250 7.17 7.43 -0.94
N PHE A 251 6.41 7.56 0.14
CA PHE A 251 5.84 6.42 0.85
C PHE A 251 4.74 5.73 0.02
N TYR A 252 3.92 6.51 -0.70
CA TYR A 252 2.95 5.95 -1.64
C TYR A 252 3.61 5.21 -2.81
N LEU A 253 4.75 5.68 -3.32
CA LEU A 253 5.52 5.01 -4.37
C LEU A 253 5.99 3.61 -3.97
N ILE A 254 6.24 3.36 -2.68
CA ILE A 254 6.65 2.05 -2.15
C ILE A 254 5.41 1.20 -1.82
N TRP A 255 4.40 1.82 -1.21
CA TRP A 255 3.21 1.11 -0.75
C TRP A 255 2.33 0.62 -1.91
N VAL A 256 2.07 1.44 -2.94
CA VAL A 256 1.16 1.09 -4.05
C VAL A 256 1.61 -0.17 -4.80
N PRO A 257 2.89 -0.33 -5.21
CA PRO A 257 3.34 -1.57 -5.83
C PRO A 257 3.23 -2.79 -4.90
N THR A 258 3.50 -2.62 -3.60
CA THR A 258 3.40 -3.69 -2.59
C THR A 258 1.96 -4.16 -2.45
N ALA A 259 1.01 -3.25 -2.31
CA ALA A 259 -0.42 -3.57 -2.28
C ALA A 259 -0.90 -4.16 -3.61
N ASN A 260 -0.37 -3.68 -4.75
CA ASN A 260 -0.74 -4.20 -6.06
C ASN A 260 -0.27 -5.65 -6.27
N ARG A 261 0.89 -6.04 -5.72
CA ARG A 261 1.34 -7.44 -5.72
C ARG A 261 0.37 -8.33 -4.95
N ALA A 262 0.01 -7.95 -3.73
CA ALA A 262 -0.96 -8.69 -2.91
C ALA A 262 -2.34 -8.82 -3.59
N LYS A 263 -2.81 -7.74 -4.23
CA LYS A 263 -4.04 -7.75 -5.02
C LYS A 263 -3.97 -8.74 -6.20
N ASN A 264 -2.88 -8.72 -6.96
CA ASN A 264 -2.71 -9.61 -8.12
C ASN A 264 -2.65 -11.07 -7.70
N GLU A 265 -1.97 -11.39 -6.60
CA GLU A 265 -1.94 -12.74 -6.05
C GLU A 265 -3.34 -13.24 -5.65
N LEU A 266 -4.13 -12.37 -5.00
CA LEU A 266 -5.50 -12.70 -4.65
C LEU A 266 -6.36 -12.98 -5.88
N LEU A 267 -6.19 -12.21 -6.97
CA LEU A 267 -6.92 -12.42 -8.22
C LEU A 267 -6.57 -13.77 -8.88
N VAL A 268 -5.29 -14.14 -8.90
CA VAL A 268 -4.86 -15.43 -9.46
C VAL A 268 -5.45 -16.61 -8.67
N LEU A 269 -5.44 -16.53 -7.34
CA LEU A 269 -6.03 -17.58 -6.49
C LEU A 269 -7.56 -17.65 -6.61
N ASP A 270 -8.23 -16.53 -6.90
CA ASP A 270 -9.67 -16.50 -7.18
C ASP A 270 -9.98 -17.18 -8.51
N GLU A 271 -9.19 -16.88 -9.55
CA GLU A 271 -9.31 -17.49 -10.87
C GLU A 271 -9.10 -19.01 -10.82
N GLN A 272 -8.06 -19.48 -10.13
CA GLN A 272 -7.80 -20.90 -9.94
C GLN A 272 -8.98 -21.62 -9.29
N ARG A 273 -9.59 -21.05 -8.24
CA ARG A 273 -10.74 -21.68 -7.57
C ARG A 273 -11.99 -21.73 -8.44
N ARG A 274 -12.18 -20.76 -9.35
CA ARG A 274 -13.30 -20.82 -10.31
C ARG A 274 -13.10 -21.98 -11.29
N LEU A 275 -11.89 -22.17 -11.80
CA LEU A 275 -11.58 -23.28 -12.71
C LEU A 275 -11.82 -24.63 -12.04
N PHE A 276 -11.37 -24.82 -10.80
CA PHE A 276 -11.63 -26.06 -10.05
C PHE A 276 -13.14 -26.31 -9.82
N ALA A 277 -13.91 -25.26 -9.51
CA ALA A 277 -15.36 -25.39 -9.33
C ALA A 277 -16.08 -25.75 -10.65
N GLU A 278 -15.59 -25.24 -11.79
CA GLU A 278 -16.11 -25.60 -13.12
C GLU A 278 -15.79 -27.06 -13.49
N GLU A 279 -14.60 -27.57 -13.13
CA GLU A 279 -14.21 -28.98 -13.33
C GLU A 279 -15.05 -29.93 -12.46
N GLU A 280 -15.27 -29.60 -11.19
CA GLU A 280 -16.11 -30.41 -10.28
C GLU A 280 -17.57 -30.49 -10.76
N GLY A 281 -18.11 -29.38 -11.27
CA GLY A 281 -19.48 -29.33 -11.81
C GLY A 281 -19.69 -30.11 -13.11
N GLN A 282 -18.63 -30.48 -13.83
CA GLN A 282 -18.73 -31.32 -15.04
C GLN A 282 -18.73 -32.82 -14.73
N ILE A 283 -18.32 -33.22 -13.53
CA ILE A 283 -18.18 -34.63 -13.14
C ILE A 283 -19.49 -35.18 -12.53
N SER A 284 -20.39 -34.29 -12.09
CA SER A 284 -21.72 -34.62 -11.53
C SER A 284 -22.80 -34.75 -12.60
#